data_AF-A0A9N9FTC8-F1
#
_entry.id   AF-A0A9N9FTC8-F1
#
_cell.length_a   1.000
_cell.length_b   1.000
_cell.length_c   1.000
_cell.angle_alpha   90.00
_cell.angle_beta   90.00
_cell.angle_gamma   90.00
#
_symmetry.space_group_name_H-M   'P 1'
#
loop_
_entity.id
_entity.type
_entity.pdbx_description
1 polymer ?
#
loop_
_entity_poly.entity_id
_entity_poly.type
_entity_poly.pdbx_seq_one_letter_code
_entity_poly.pdbx_strand_id
1 'polypeptide(L)'
;MASWEYTHKEFPKVPTLEEVDKSDVEDQQVREYWIKVMEIRLVRNQLIKCYKTEGVNHYKNCKKLADLYVELLKEYNSKEKR
;
A
#
# COMPACT_ATOMS: atom_id res chain seq x y z
N MET A 1 2.07 -24.49 -26.21
CA MET A 1 2.34 -24.53 -24.76
C MET A 1 1.92 -23.18 -24.22
N ALA A 2 0.84 -23.13 -23.44
CA ALA A 2 0.25 -21.86 -22.99
C ALA A 2 1.22 -21.13 -22.05
N SER A 3 1.47 -19.85 -22.33
CA SER A 3 2.23 -18.95 -21.47
C SER A 3 1.42 -18.65 -20.22
N TRP A 4 1.61 -19.46 -19.18
CA TRP A 4 1.17 -19.18 -17.81
C TRP A 4 2.19 -18.29 -17.08
N GLU A 5 3.08 -17.64 -17.82
CA GLU A 5 4.12 -16.80 -17.27
C GLU A 5 3.53 -15.44 -16.89
N TYR A 6 3.38 -15.23 -15.58
CA TYR A 6 2.89 -13.97 -15.06
C TYR A 6 4.00 -12.92 -15.16
N THR A 7 3.87 -12.01 -16.14
CA THR A 7 4.75 -10.86 -16.27
C THR A 7 4.20 -9.69 -15.45
N HIS A 8 5.00 -9.19 -14.52
CA HIS A 8 4.66 -7.96 -13.82
C HIS A 8 4.74 -6.78 -14.79
N LYS A 9 3.61 -6.11 -15.02
CA LYS A 9 3.56 -4.92 -15.86
C LYS A 9 4.20 -3.74 -15.13
N GLU A 10 5.21 -3.14 -15.74
CA GLU A 10 5.85 -1.91 -15.27
C GLU A 10 5.22 -0.69 -15.95
N PHE A 11 5.02 0.40 -15.20
CA PHE A 11 4.52 1.67 -15.72
C PHE A 11 5.59 2.75 -15.55
N PRO A 12 5.94 3.52 -16.59
CA PRO A 12 6.87 4.64 -16.45
C PRO A 12 6.27 5.73 -15.56
N LYS A 13 7.13 6.48 -14.86
CA LYS A 13 6.69 7.67 -14.11
C LYS A 13 6.48 8.81 -15.09
N VAL A 14 5.28 9.39 -15.06
CA VAL A 14 4.92 10.57 -15.83
C VAL A 14 5.48 11.82 -15.12
N PRO A 15 6.02 12.80 -15.86
CA PRO A 15 6.38 14.13 -15.34
C PRO A 15 5.22 14.90 -14.72
N THR A 16 5.53 16.05 -14.12
CA THR A 16 4.54 16.94 -13.49
C THR A 16 3.55 17.54 -14.49
N LEU A 17 2.37 17.93 -13.97
CA LEU A 17 1.15 18.33 -14.70
C LEU A 17 1.32 19.44 -15.76
N GLU A 18 2.46 20.12 -15.79
CA GLU A 18 2.76 21.22 -16.72
C GLU A 18 3.26 20.73 -18.10
N GLU A 19 3.71 19.47 -18.21
CA GLU A 19 4.37 18.95 -19.43
C GLU A 19 3.56 17.88 -20.17
N VAL A 20 2.50 17.31 -19.57
CA VAL A 20 1.82 16.10 -20.05
C VAL A 20 0.29 16.23 -20.02
N ASP A 21 -0.38 15.44 -20.86
CA ASP A 21 -1.82 15.23 -20.87
C ASP A 21 -2.37 14.87 -19.46
N LYS A 22 -3.41 15.60 -19.05
CA LYS A 22 -4.05 15.48 -17.73
C LYS A 22 -4.46 14.03 -17.38
N SER A 23 -4.87 13.26 -18.38
CA SER A 23 -5.33 11.87 -18.21
C SER A 23 -4.24 10.93 -17.69
N ASP A 24 -3.01 11.05 -18.21
CA ASP A 24 -1.92 10.16 -17.82
C ASP A 24 -1.47 10.41 -16.38
N VAL A 25 -1.56 11.67 -15.94
CA VAL A 25 -1.28 12.07 -14.56
C VAL A 25 -2.36 11.53 -13.60
N GLU A 26 -3.64 11.64 -13.96
CA GLU A 26 -4.75 11.09 -13.17
C GLU A 26 -4.62 9.56 -13.04
N ASP A 27 -4.32 8.87 -14.14
CA ASP A 27 -4.11 7.43 -14.16
C ASP A 27 -2.92 7.00 -13.29
N GLN A 28 -1.82 7.77 -13.28
CA GLN A 28 -0.70 7.52 -12.37
C GLN A 28 -1.10 7.72 -10.90
N GLN A 29 -1.82 8.80 -10.58
CA GLN A 29 -2.30 9.06 -9.22
C GLN A 29 -3.18 7.91 -8.70
N VAL A 30 -4.09 7.41 -9.53
CA VAL A 30 -4.96 6.26 -9.18
C VAL A 30 -4.11 5.02 -8.91
N ARG A 31 -3.12 4.70 -9.76
CA ARG A 31 -2.22 3.57 -9.53
C ARG A 31 -1.46 3.69 -8.22
N GLU A 32 -0.89 4.86 -7.93
CA GLU A 32 -0.15 5.11 -6.68
C GLU A 32 -1.04 5.03 -5.44
N TYR A 33 -2.30 5.48 -5.54
CA TYR A 33 -3.28 5.33 -4.49
C TYR A 33 -3.57 3.86 -4.20
N TRP A 34 -3.78 3.05 -5.24
CA TRP A 34 -3.96 1.60 -5.08
C TRP A 34 -2.75 0.93 -4.43
N ILE A 35 -1.52 1.32 -4.80
CA ILE A 35 -0.30 0.80 -4.17
C ILE A 35 -0.32 1.05 -2.65
N LYS A 36 -0.61 2.28 -2.21
CA LYS A 36 -0.70 2.63 -0.78
C LYS A 36 -1.77 1.82 -0.04
N VAL A 37 -2.94 1.63 -0.64
CA VAL A 37 -4.01 0.79 -0.06
C VAL A 37 -3.54 -0.65 0.09
N MET A 38 -2.82 -1.18 -0.91
CA MET A 38 -2.29 -2.55 -0.87
C MET A 38 -1.16 -2.71 0.16
N GLU A 39 -0.31 -1.72 0.35
CA GLU A 39 0.70 -1.69 1.41
C GLU A 39 0.06 -1.78 2.81
N ILE A 40 -0.97 -0.97 3.06
CA ILE A 40 -1.74 -1.02 4.33
C ILE A 40 -2.35 -2.40 4.55
N ARG A 41 -2.90 -3.02 3.49
CA ARG A 41 -3.47 -4.38 3.56
C ARG A 41 -2.41 -5.43 3.90
N LEU A 42 -1.19 -5.32 3.37
CA LEU A 42 -0.10 -6.24 3.69
C LEU A 42 0.29 -6.14 5.17
N VAL A 43 0.46 -4.93 5.70
CA VAL A 43 0.77 -4.71 7.12
C VAL A 43 -0.34 -5.25 8.01
N ARG A 44 -1.61 -5.00 7.66
CA ARG A 44 -2.77 -5.55 8.37
C ARG A 44 -2.74 -7.08 8.42
N ASN A 45 -2.48 -7.73 7.29
CA ASN A 45 -2.41 -9.18 7.22
C ASN A 45 -1.26 -9.74 8.07
N GLN A 46 -0.11 -9.07 8.06
CA GLN A 46 1.02 -9.46 8.89
C GLN A 46 0.74 -9.27 10.38
N LEU A 47 0.03 -8.20 10.76
CA LEU A 47 -0.40 -7.96 12.13
C LEU A 47 -1.37 -9.04 12.61
N ILE A 48 -2.36 -9.41 11.80
CA ILE A 48 -3.30 -10.50 12.10
C ILE A 48 -2.55 -11.83 12.30
N LYS A 49 -1.56 -12.12 11.44
CA LYS A 49 -0.71 -13.31 11.60
C LYS A 49 0.04 -13.27 12.93
N CYS A 50 0.66 -12.14 13.26
CA CYS A 50 1.40 -11.97 14.51
C CYS A 50 0.50 -12.19 15.75
N TYR A 51 -0.72 -11.62 15.75
CA TYR A 51 -1.67 -11.81 16.83
C TYR A 51 -2.10 -13.28 16.99
N LYS A 52 -2.22 -14.01 15.88
CA LYS A 52 -2.53 -15.45 15.91
C LYS A 52 -1.38 -16.31 16.42
N THR A 53 -0.12 -15.94 16.11
CA THR A 53 1.06 -16.74 16.49
C THR A 53 1.51 -16.49 17.93
N GLU A 54 1.48 -15.24 18.39
CA GLU A 54 2.04 -14.84 19.69
C GLU A 54 1.10 -15.08 20.87
N GLY A 55 -0.21 -15.25 20.61
CA GLY A 55 -1.21 -15.43 21.66
C GLY A 55 -1.12 -14.30 22.69
N VAL A 56 -0.95 -14.63 23.97
CA VAL A 56 -0.93 -13.67 25.08
C VAL A 56 0.20 -12.63 24.98
N ASN A 57 1.30 -12.92 24.27
CA ASN A 57 2.46 -12.02 24.18
C ASN A 57 2.38 -10.99 23.04
N HIS A 58 1.24 -10.89 22.36
CA HIS A 58 1.08 -10.00 21.20
C HIS A 58 1.35 -8.52 21.51
N TYR A 59 1.15 -8.07 22.76
CA TYR A 59 1.40 -6.68 23.17
C TYR A 59 2.86 -6.26 23.07
N LYS A 60 3.80 -7.17 23.30
CA LYS A 60 5.23 -6.87 23.24
C LYS A 60 5.77 -7.13 21.83
N ASN A 61 5.45 -8.30 21.28
CA ASN A 61 6.07 -8.79 20.05
C ASN A 61 5.46 -8.15 18.79
N CYS A 62 4.16 -7.86 18.79
CA CYS A 62 3.49 -7.28 17.62
C CYS A 62 3.36 -5.76 17.65
N LYS A 63 3.89 -5.09 18.68
CA LYS A 63 3.77 -3.63 18.87
C LYS A 63 4.25 -2.83 17.66
N LYS A 64 5.42 -3.18 17.11
CA LYS A 64 6.00 -2.51 15.95
C LYS A 64 5.09 -2.55 14.72
N LEU A 65 4.43 -3.69 14.49
CA LEU A 65 3.49 -3.85 13.37
C LEU A 65 2.20 -3.05 13.60
N ALA A 66 1.74 -2.96 14.85
CA ALA A 66 0.57 -2.17 15.21
C ALA A 66 0.84 -0.66 15.05
N ASP A 67 1.99 -0.19 15.53
CA ASP A 67 2.40 1.22 15.41
C ASP A 67 2.52 1.63 13.93
N LEU A 68 3.18 0.79 13.11
CA LEU A 68 3.29 1.01 11.66
C LEU A 68 1.92 1.05 10.98
N TYR A 69 1.01 0.13 11.32
CA TYR A 69 -0.33 0.12 10.74
C TYR A 69 -1.11 1.40 11.05
N VAL A 70 -1.01 1.90 12.29
CA VAL A 70 -1.67 3.14 12.71
C VAL A 70 -1.05 4.36 12.00
N GLU A 71 0.27 4.39 11.84
CA GLU A 71 0.97 5.46 11.12
C GLU A 71 0.52 5.55 9.66
N LEU A 72 0.51 4.41 8.94
CA LEU A 72 0.06 4.36 7.55
C LEU A 72 -1.40 4.77 7.39
N LEU A 73 -2.29 4.38 8.32
CA LEU A 73 -3.68 4.83 8.31
C LEU A 73 -3.82 6.33 8.52
N LYS A 74 -3.02 6.94 9.40
CA LYS A 74 -3.04 8.39 9.61
C LYS A 74 -2.58 9.12 8.35
N GLU A 75 -1.49 8.65 7.72
CA GLU A 75 -0.99 9.24 6.49
C GLU A 75 -2.03 9.16 5.37
N TYR A 76 -2.66 8.00 5.19
CA TYR A 76 -3.70 7.78 4.21
C TYR A 76 -4.91 8.70 4.42
N ASN A 77 -5.46 8.73 5.64
CA ASN A 77 -6.62 9.56 5.98
C ASN A 77 -6.32 11.07 5.87
N SER A 78 -5.07 11.48 6.08
CA SER A 78 -4.66 12.88 5.95
C SER A 78 -4.67 13.36 4.49
N LYS A 79 -4.42 12.44 3.54
CA LYS A 79 -4.40 12.72 2.10
C LYS A 79 -5.81 12.70 1.51
N GLU A 80 -6.72 11.89 2.04
CA GLU A 80 -8.13 11.83 1.58
C GLU A 80 -8.94 13.07 1.96
N LYS A 81 -8.55 13.81 3.01
CA LYS A 81 -9.23 15.03 3.46
C LYS A 81 -8.79 16.32 2.74
N ARG A 82 -7.83 16.26 1.83
CA ARG A 82 -7.32 17.41 1.08
C ARG A 82 -7.83 17.35 -0.36
#